data_AF-A0A0C9YJH9-F1
#
_entry.id   AF-A0A0C9YJH9-F1
#
_cell.length_a   1.000
_cell.length_b   1.000
_cell.length_c   1.000
_cell.angle_alpha   90.00
_cell.angle_beta   90.00
_cell.angle_gamma   90.00
#
_symmetry.space_group_name_H-M   'P 1'
#
loop_
_entity.id
_entity.type
_entity.pdbx_description
1 polymer ?
#
loop_
_entity_poly.entity_id
_entity_poly.type
_entity_poly.pdbx_seq_one_letter_code
_entity_poly.pdbx_strand_id
1 'polypeptide(L)' 'MKYRTHSGNLELVTIIECMSADGSSIAPGFVFSGKSYHKKWFKAHPDICVGTSPNGWTDDFICTKWFENTFIPQATA' A
#
# COMPACT_ATOMS: atom_id res chain seq x y z
N MET A 1 6.75 33.79 18.30
CA MET A 1 6.80 32.31 18.36
C MET A 1 5.64 31.77 17.54
N LYS A 2 5.88 31.19 16.35
CA LYS A 2 4.83 30.65 15.47
C LYS A 2 4.56 29.21 15.86
N TYR A 3 3.41 28.92 16.46
CA TYR A 3 2.97 27.54 16.68
C TYR A 3 2.57 26.93 15.34
N ARG A 4 3.21 25.83 14.94
CA ARG A 4 2.74 24.98 13.84
C ARG A 4 1.55 24.20 14.37
N THR A 5 0.33 24.62 14.06
CA THR A 5 -0.87 23.79 14.21
C THR A 5 -0.69 22.57 13.33
N HIS A 6 -0.32 21.43 13.91
CA HIS A 6 -0.44 20.16 13.21
C HIS A 6 -1.94 19.90 13.07
N SER A 7 -2.46 19.74 11.85
CA SER A 7 -3.85 19.31 11.69
C SER A 7 -4.00 17.94 12.35
N GLY A 8 -4.98 17.78 13.23
CA GLY A 8 -5.31 16.49 13.86
C GLY A 8 -5.91 15.46 12.89
N ASN A 9 -5.94 15.76 11.59
CA ASN A 9 -6.41 14.85 10.54
C ASN A 9 -5.26 13.89 10.20
N LEU A 10 -5.19 12.78 10.93
CA LEU A 10 -4.35 11.64 10.57
C LEU A 10 -5.08 10.83 9.50
N GLU A 11 -4.62 10.93 8.25
CA GLU A 11 -5.03 10.01 7.19
C GLU A 11 -4.28 8.68 7.37
N LEU A 12 -5.02 7.57 7.35
CA LEU A 12 -4.46 6.23 7.45
C LEU A 12 -4.22 5.65 6.05
N VAL A 13 -3.16 4.86 5.93
CA VAL A 13 -2.85 4.07 4.74
C VAL A 13 -2.70 2.62 5.19
N THR A 14 -3.41 1.72 4.53
CA THR A 14 -3.25 0.28 4.77
C THR A 14 -2.10 -0.25 3.91
N ILE A 15 -1.24 -1.07 4.52
CA ILE A 15 -0.13 -1.74 3.84
C ILE A 15 -0.38 -3.24 3.88
N ILE A 16 -0.19 -3.91 2.75
CA ILE A 16 -0.20 -5.36 2.61
C ILE A 16 1.26 -5.82 2.48
N GLU A 17 1.74 -6.61 3.43
CA GLU A 17 3.14 -7.06 3.48
C GLU A 17 3.20 -8.59 3.60
N CYS A 18 4.27 -9.19 3.07
CA CYS A 18 4.55 -10.61 3.27
C CYS A 18 6.06 -10.84 3.41
N MET A 19 6.42 -11.61 4.43
CA MET A 19 7.78 -11.91 4.82
C MET A 19 7.88 -13.40 5.15
N SER A 20 8.98 -14.04 4.79
CA SER A 20 9.29 -15.42 5.17
C SER A 20 10.24 -15.48 6.37
N ALA A 21 10.33 -16.66 6.99
CA ALA A 21 11.15 -16.85 8.20
C ALA A 21 12.66 -16.73 7.95
N ASP A 22 13.11 -16.89 6.70
CA ASP A 22 14.50 -16.66 6.28
C ASP A 22 14.84 -15.18 6.07
N GLY A 23 13.87 -14.28 6.28
CA GLY A 23 14.04 -12.83 6.14
C GLY A 23 13.80 -12.30 4.72
N SER A 24 13.42 -13.14 3.76
CA SER A 24 13.00 -12.66 2.43
C SER A 24 11.65 -11.92 2.51
N SER A 25 11.42 -11.00 1.58
CA SER A 25 10.23 -10.15 1.57
C SER A 25 9.66 -9.95 0.17
N ILE A 26 8.35 -9.77 0.12
CA ILE A 26 7.61 -9.41 -1.07
C ILE A 26 7.39 -7.90 -1.07
N ALA A 27 7.41 -7.27 -2.25
CA ALA A 27 7.11 -5.86 -2.37
C ALA A 27 5.72 -5.54 -1.77
N PRO A 28 5.61 -4.48 -0.95
CA PRO A 28 4.37 -4.17 -0.27
C PRO A 28 3.31 -3.66 -1.24
N GLY A 29 2.04 -3.85 -0.86
CA GLY A 29 0.89 -3.18 -1.46
C GLY A 29 0.44 -2.00 -0.61
N PHE A 30 0.09 -0.87 -1.21
CA PHE A 30 -0.46 0.29 -0.49
C PHE A 30 -1.92 0.53 -0.89
N VAL A 31 -2.77 0.79 0.10
CA VAL A 31 -4.19 1.12 -0.09
C VAL A 31 -4.48 2.48 0.55
N PHE A 32 -4.80 3.45 -0.29
CA PHE A 32 -5.23 4.78 0.15
C PHE A 32 -6.76 4.84 0.29
N SER A 33 -7.23 5.61 1.27
CA SER A 33 -8.65 5.95 1.38
C SER A 33 -9.10 6.82 0.20
N GLY A 34 -10.33 6.59 -0.26
CA GLY A 34 -10.97 7.39 -1.31
C GLY A 34 -11.02 6.69 -2.68
N LYS A 35 -11.21 7.50 -3.73
CA LYS A 35 -11.53 7.02 -5.08
C LYS A 35 -10.32 6.95 -6.02
N SER A 36 -9.30 7.77 -5.77
CA SER A 36 -8.14 7.91 -6.63
C SER A 36 -7.01 8.62 -5.89
N TYR A 37 -5.77 8.36 -6.28
CA TYR A 37 -4.60 9.13 -5.86
C TYR A 37 -4.00 9.89 -7.05
N HIS A 38 -3.29 10.98 -6.78
CA HIS A 38 -2.50 11.64 -7.82
C HIS A 38 -1.15 10.94 -7.98
N LYS A 39 -0.86 10.41 -9.18
CA LYS A 39 0.42 9.76 -9.51
C LYS A 39 1.66 10.65 -9.29
N LYS A 40 1.49 11.96 -9.17
CA LYS A 40 2.58 12.90 -8.86
C LYS A 40 2.93 12.99 -7.38
N TRP A 41 2.10 12.45 -6.48
CA TRP A 41 2.35 12.49 -5.03
C TRP A 41 3.55 11.66 -4.60
N PHE A 42 3.89 10.62 -5.36
CA PHE A 42 4.99 9.72 -5.03
C PHE A 42 5.56 9.07 -6.29
N LYS A 43 6.79 8.56 -6.17
CA LYS A 43 7.44 7.72 -7.18
C LYS A 43 7.58 6.31 -6.60
N ALA A 44 6.65 5.42 -6.94
CA ALA A 44 6.67 4.04 -6.47
C ALA A 44 7.74 3.22 -7.21
N HIS A 45 8.29 2.21 -6.54
CA HIS A 45 9.06 1.16 -7.19
C HIS A 45 8.15 0.41 -8.17
N PRO A 46 8.62 -0.03 -9.35
CA PRO A 46 7.79 -0.75 -10.33
C PRO A 46 7.12 -2.02 -9.77
N ASP A 47 7.75 -2.63 -8.78
CA ASP A 47 7.27 -3.89 -8.17
C ASP A 47 6.23 -3.68 -7.07
N ILE A 48 5.98 -2.44 -6.65
CA ILE A 48 5.00 -2.07 -5.62
C ILE A 48 3.63 -1.87 -6.27
N CYS A 49 2.60 -2.45 -5.67
CA CYS A 49 1.22 -2.22 -6.08
C CYS A 49 0.58 -1.09 -5.27
N VAL A 50 -0.14 -0.18 -5.93
CA VAL A 50 -0.87 0.90 -5.26
C VAL A 50 -2.33 0.91 -5.69
N GLY A 51 -3.23 0.72 -4.72
CA GLY A 51 -4.67 0.73 -4.88
C GLY A 51 -5.36 1.77 -4.00
N THR A 52 -6.68 1.84 -4.13
CA THR A 52 -7.55 2.70 -3.32
C THR A 52 -8.80 1.95 -2.93
N SER A 53 -9.36 2.27 -1.77
CA SER A 53 -10.71 1.82 -1.39
C SER A 53 -11.46 2.96 -0.68
N PRO A 54 -12.81 2.98 -0.70
CA PRO A 54 -13.58 4.04 -0.07
C PRO A 54 -13.27 4.22 1.43
N ASN A 55 -12.91 3.15 2.14
CA ASN A 55 -12.63 3.15 3.58
C ASN A 55 -11.12 3.03 3.91
N GLY A 56 -10.25 2.96 2.91
CA GLY A 56 -8.80 2.80 3.07
C GLY A 56 -8.34 1.38 3.43
N TRP A 57 -9.25 0.44 3.65
CA TRP A 57 -8.91 -0.95 3.97
C TRP A 57 -8.80 -1.82 2.71
N THR A 58 -8.10 -2.95 2.85
CA THR A 58 -8.12 -4.00 1.84
C THR A 58 -9.43 -4.77 1.85
N ASP A 59 -9.74 -5.45 0.75
CA ASP A 59 -10.84 -6.41 0.59
C ASP A 59 -10.36 -7.58 -0.28
N ASP A 60 -11.24 -8.55 -0.54
CA ASP A 60 -10.91 -9.72 -1.35
C ASP A 60 -10.38 -9.33 -2.73
N PHE A 61 -10.98 -8.32 -3.37
CA PHE A 61 -10.56 -7.89 -4.71
C PHE A 61 -9.16 -7.24 -4.70
N ILE A 62 -8.92 -6.32 -3.77
CA ILE A 62 -7.64 -5.61 -3.63
C ILE A 62 -6.54 -6.58 -3.24
N CYS A 63 -6.81 -7.47 -2.28
CA CYS A 63 -5.85 -8.48 -1.83
C CYS A 63 -5.51 -9.45 -2.97
N THR A 64 -6.51 -9.97 -3.69
CA THR A 64 -6.28 -10.83 -4.86
C THR A 64 -5.45 -10.11 -5.94
N LYS A 65 -5.70 -8.82 -6.19
CA LYS A 65 -4.91 -8.08 -7.18
C LYS A 65 -3.46 -7.89 -6.76
N TRP A 66 -3.18 -7.61 -5.49
CA TRP A 66 -1.80 -7.60 -5.00
C TRP A 66 -1.18 -9.01 -5.06
N PHE A 67 -1.94 -10.04 -4.70
CA PHE A 67 -1.46 -11.43 -4.73
C PHE A 67 -1.05 -11.86 -6.15
N GLU A 68 -1.92 -11.67 -7.14
CA GLU A 68 -1.66 -12.04 -8.54
C GLU A 68 -0.50 -11.26 -9.17
N ASN A 69 -0.42 -9.95 -8.93
CA ASN A 69 0.51 -9.07 -9.64
C ASN A 69 1.84 -8.86 -8.91
N THR A 70 1.89 -9.13 -7.60
CA THR A 70 3.05 -8.84 -6.76
C THR A 70 3.55 -10.08 -6.03
N PHE A 71 2.68 -10.80 -5.31
CA PHE A 71 3.11 -11.99 -4.56
C PHE A 71 3.57 -13.13 -5.47
N ILE A 72 2.71 -13.62 -6.38
CA ILE A 72 3.03 -14.78 -7.23
C ILE A 72 4.32 -14.57 -8.05
N PRO A 73 4.57 -13.40 -8.68
CA PRO A 73 5.79 -13.20 -9.46
C PRO A 73 7.08 -13.10 -8.63
N GLN A 74 6.99 -12.77 -7.34
CA GLN A 74 8.15 -12.52 -6.48
C GLN A 74 8.41 -13.64 -5.47
N ALA A 75 7.37 -14.40 -5.10
CA ALA A 75 7.49 -15.54 -4.21
C ALA A 75 8.39 -16.59 -4.85
N THR A 76 9.47 -16.93 -4.16
CA THR A 76 10.36 -18.03 -4.52
C THR A 76 10.06 -19.20 -3.59
N ALA A 77 10.11 -20.42 -4.14
CA ALA A 77 9.86 -21.67 -3.42
C ALA A 77 11.17 -22.27 -2.89
#